data_AF-A0A6J8E1R8-F1
#
_entry.id   AF-A0A6J8E1R8-F1
#
_cell.length_a   1.000
_cell.length_b   1.000
_cell.length_c   1.000
_cell.angle_alpha   90.00
_cell.angle_beta   90.00
_cell.angle_gamma   90.00
#
_symmetry.space_group_name_H-M   'P 1'
#
loop_
_entity.id
_entity.type
_entity.pdbx_description
1 polymer ?
#
loop_
_entity_poly.entity_id
_entity_poly.type
_entity_poly.pdbx_seq_one_letter_code
_entity_poly.pdbx_strand_id
1 'polypeptide(L)'
;MEKIDNTTIEPSRAAMKQHVLNTSEQTLYRKLIGQINWAVQVSRPDMAFEMIDMSTKLKEVTVAHLIRTVKAGNRLKEIKSIISFPKMNEDIKEWKIIVLTDASLGNISNGTGSTESHVIWMVDNESNSCLITWQANKIKHVVRSTIAAEALSLQYGLKSSFYHRRIIEDILGLKHQTIPIVAYIDNKSVVEAVYSTKLVDDKRLRIDIAAIAKSLASKELDNIEWCPGDKQLANCMTKFVVSSYELLQVIQTGKMLKDFV
;
A
#
# COMPACT_ATOMS: atom_id res chain seq x y z
N MET A 1 8.52 18.62 6.83
CA MET A 1 9.57 17.62 7.17
C MET A 1 10.78 18.23 7.91
N GLU A 2 10.76 19.52 8.24
CA GLU A 2 11.88 20.23 8.90
C GLU A 2 12.27 19.70 10.29
N LYS A 3 11.41 18.89 10.94
CA LYS A 3 11.66 18.29 12.26
C LYS A 3 12.32 16.91 12.23
N ILE A 4 12.70 16.38 11.06
CA ILE A 4 13.45 15.12 10.99
C ILE A 4 14.93 15.46 11.23
N ASP A 5 15.55 14.88 12.26
CA ASP A 5 16.94 15.21 12.62
C ASP A 5 17.91 14.86 11.48
N ASN A 6 18.86 15.74 11.18
CA ASN A 6 20.01 15.39 10.32
C ASN A 6 20.91 14.47 11.13
N THR A 7 20.72 13.16 10.94
CA THR A 7 21.53 12.16 11.61
C THR A 7 22.66 11.76 10.70
N THR A 8 23.89 11.82 11.21
CA THR A 8 25.09 11.27 10.57
C THR A 8 25.68 10.18 11.46
N ILE A 9 26.39 9.25 10.84
CA ILE A 9 27.09 8.17 11.54
C ILE A 9 28.58 8.42 11.32
N GLU A 10 29.36 8.35 12.41
CA GLU A 10 30.81 8.49 12.35
C GLU A 10 31.43 7.54 11.32
N PRO A 11 32.36 8.00 10.45
CA PRO A 11 32.91 7.18 9.37
C PRO A 11 33.55 5.87 9.85
N SER A 12 34.25 5.92 11.00
CA SER A 12 34.86 4.75 11.64
C SER A 12 33.81 3.71 12.04
N ARG A 13 32.67 4.15 12.55
CA ARG A 13 31.55 3.27 12.91
C ARG A 13 30.83 2.76 11.66
N ALA A 14 30.63 3.62 10.66
CA ALA A 14 29.97 3.25 9.40
C ALA A 14 30.71 2.14 8.62
N ALA A 15 32.03 2.00 8.82
CA ALA A 15 32.82 0.91 8.27
C ALA A 15 32.47 -0.46 8.90
N MET A 16 32.00 -0.49 10.14
CA MET A 16 31.70 -1.72 10.91
C MET A 16 30.29 -2.26 10.63
N LYS A 17 29.94 -2.45 9.34
CA LYS A 17 28.57 -2.76 8.88
C LYS A 17 27.89 -3.95 9.56
N GLN A 18 28.66 -4.98 9.91
CA GLN A 18 28.14 -6.22 10.51
C GLN A 18 28.05 -6.17 12.04
N HIS A 19 28.61 -5.14 12.69
CA HIS A 19 28.53 -5.03 14.13
C HIS A 19 27.08 -4.76 14.58
N VAL A 20 26.68 -5.39 15.67
CA VAL A 20 25.42 -5.11 16.34
C VAL A 20 25.43 -3.68 16.90
N LEU A 21 24.25 -3.04 16.88
CA LEU A 21 24.07 -1.70 17.43
C LEU A 21 24.22 -1.69 18.95
N ASN A 22 24.93 -0.68 19.47
CA ASN A 22 24.96 -0.38 20.90
C ASN A 22 23.63 0.26 21.37
N THR A 23 23.46 0.46 22.68
CA THR A 23 22.21 0.97 23.27
C THR A 23 21.78 2.34 22.72
N SER A 24 22.73 3.27 22.53
CA SER A 24 22.44 4.58 21.95
C SER A 24 22.03 4.48 20.48
N GLU A 25 22.70 3.63 19.70
CA GLU A 25 22.39 3.38 18.30
C GLU A 25 21.03 2.68 18.13
N GLN A 26 20.68 1.75 19.01
CA GLN A 26 19.35 1.12 19.01
C GLN A 26 18.24 2.14 19.32
N THR A 27 18.51 3.07 20.24
CA THR A 27 17.57 4.16 20.56
C THR A 27 17.38 5.08 19.35
N LEU A 28 18.48 5.47 18.71
CA LEU A 28 18.47 6.26 17.48
C LEU A 28 17.73 5.55 16.34
N TYR A 29 17.99 4.24 16.15
CA TYR A 29 17.34 3.41 15.15
C TYR A 29 15.81 3.43 15.32
N ARG A 30 15.31 3.20 16.54
CA ARG A 30 13.87 3.23 16.84
C ARG A 30 13.27 4.61 16.63
N LYS A 31 13.98 5.67 17.03
CA LYS A 31 13.57 7.07 16.82
C LYS A 31 13.40 7.37 15.33
N LEU A 32 14.37 7.01 14.50
CA LEU A 32 14.32 7.23 13.05
C LEU A 32 13.20 6.43 12.38
N ILE A 33 12.99 5.16 12.77
CA ILE A 33 11.84 4.38 12.29
C ILE A 33 10.52 5.08 12.61
N GLY A 34 10.37 5.62 13.82
CA GLY A 34 9.17 6.38 14.21
C GLY A 34 8.95 7.62 13.35
N GLN A 35 10.01 8.39 13.07
CA GLN A 35 9.95 9.56 12.19
C GLN A 35 9.59 9.18 10.75
N ILE A 36 10.18 8.10 10.22
CA ILE A 36 9.88 7.60 8.87
C ILE A 36 8.43 7.10 8.81
N ASN A 37 7.98 6.34 9.80
CA ASN A 37 6.61 5.84 9.86
C ASN A 37 5.61 7.00 9.88
N TRP A 38 5.85 8.04 10.68
CA TRP A 38 4.99 9.24 10.66
C TRP A 38 4.90 9.86 9.26
N ALA A 39 6.03 10.01 8.56
CA ALA A 39 6.03 10.55 7.20
C ALA A 39 5.30 9.63 6.21
N VAL A 40 5.49 8.31 6.32
CA VAL A 40 4.82 7.29 5.50
C VAL A 40 3.31 7.34 5.67
N GLN A 41 2.80 7.49 6.89
CA GLN A 41 1.36 7.53 7.18
C GLN A 41 0.69 8.84 6.72
N VAL A 42 1.46 9.91 6.55
CA VAL A 42 0.91 11.25 6.27
C VAL A 42 1.11 11.70 4.84
N SER A 43 2.23 11.34 4.19
CA SER A 43 2.57 11.92 2.88
C SER A 43 3.52 11.10 2.00
N ARG A 44 4.11 10.02 2.49
CA ARG A 44 5.18 9.27 1.78
C ARG A 44 4.87 7.79 1.64
N PRO A 45 3.77 7.42 0.94
CA PRO A 45 3.44 6.01 0.72
C PRO A 45 4.56 5.26 -0.01
N ASP A 46 5.35 5.94 -0.85
CA ASP A 46 6.51 5.40 -1.56
C ASP A 46 7.59 4.80 -0.65
N MET A 47 7.61 5.16 0.63
CA MET A 47 8.56 4.64 1.60
C MET A 47 7.99 3.54 2.50
N ALA A 48 6.75 3.12 2.27
CA ALA A 48 6.05 2.20 3.15
C ALA A 48 6.74 0.84 3.27
N PHE A 49 7.21 0.28 2.16
CA PHE A 49 7.91 -1.01 2.22
C PHE A 49 9.21 -0.95 3.04
N GLU A 50 10.01 0.10 2.81
CA GLU A 50 11.27 0.27 3.53
C GLU A 50 11.03 0.42 5.03
N MET A 51 10.00 1.18 5.40
CA MET A 51 9.55 1.33 6.79
C MET A 51 9.17 -0.03 7.39
N ILE A 52 8.37 -0.84 6.69
CA ILE A 52 7.96 -2.17 7.18
C ILE A 52 9.18 -3.06 7.37
N ASP A 53 10.04 -3.19 6.36
CA ASP A 53 11.24 -4.04 6.43
C ASP A 53 12.14 -3.67 7.61
N MET A 54 12.41 -2.37 7.81
CA MET A 54 13.18 -1.87 8.94
C MET A 54 12.48 -2.16 10.29
N SER A 55 11.16 -1.94 10.37
CA SER A 55 10.39 -2.18 11.60
C SER A 55 10.37 -3.65 12.03
N THR A 56 10.52 -4.60 11.08
CA THR A 56 10.56 -6.03 11.41
C THR A 56 11.91 -6.51 11.96
N LYS A 57 12.97 -5.70 11.84
CA LYS A 57 14.34 -6.05 12.23
C LYS A 57 14.74 -5.34 13.52
N LEU A 58 14.16 -5.72 14.66
CA LEU A 58 14.40 -5.06 15.96
C LEU A 58 15.31 -5.81 16.94
N LYS A 59 15.46 -7.14 16.81
CA LYS A 59 16.18 -7.96 17.80
C LYS A 59 17.68 -8.09 17.53
N GLU A 60 18.12 -7.98 16.28
CA GLU A 60 19.53 -8.14 15.87
C GLU A 60 19.90 -7.08 14.82
N VAL A 61 19.83 -5.81 15.23
CA VAL A 61 20.07 -4.68 14.32
C VAL A 61 21.57 -4.45 14.20
N THR A 62 22.06 -4.31 12.96
CA THR A 62 23.47 -4.04 12.67
C THR A 62 23.67 -2.59 12.23
N VAL A 63 24.92 -2.14 12.19
CA VAL A 63 25.28 -0.81 11.67
C VAL A 63 24.80 -0.63 10.22
N ALA A 64 24.81 -1.67 9.40
CA ALA A 64 24.28 -1.62 8.04
C ALA A 64 22.79 -1.21 8.01
N HIS A 65 21.98 -1.75 8.93
CA HIS A 65 20.58 -1.38 9.06
C HIS A 65 20.43 0.08 9.48
N LEU A 66 21.24 0.56 10.44
CA LEU A 66 21.20 1.96 10.86
C LEU A 66 21.59 2.93 9.73
N ILE A 67 22.66 2.63 8.97
CA ILE A 67 23.06 3.43 7.80
C ILE A 67 21.90 3.54 6.81
N ARG A 68 21.21 2.42 6.55
CA ARG A 68 20.06 2.40 5.66
C ARG A 68 18.93 3.29 6.19
N THR A 69 18.59 3.19 7.46
CA THR A 69 17.54 4.02 8.09
C THR A 69 17.87 5.51 8.03
N VAL A 70 19.13 5.88 8.26
CA VAL A 70 19.60 7.26 8.12
C VAL A 70 19.44 7.76 6.68
N LYS A 71 19.84 6.95 5.69
CA LYS A 71 19.66 7.29 4.27
C LYS A 71 18.18 7.47 3.91
N ALA A 72 17.32 6.57 4.37
CA ALA A 72 15.88 6.69 4.19
C ALA A 72 15.34 7.98 4.82
N GLY A 73 15.74 8.30 6.04
CA GLY A 73 15.37 9.54 6.73
C GLY A 73 15.81 10.81 5.99
N ASN A 74 16.99 10.78 5.36
CA ASN A 74 17.47 11.92 4.55
C ASN A 74 16.72 12.04 3.22
N ARG A 75 16.40 10.93 2.56
CA ARG A 75 15.57 10.90 1.33
C ARG A 75 14.16 11.49 1.56
N LEU A 76 13.63 11.43 2.78
CA LEU A 76 12.39 12.12 3.12
C LEU A 76 12.49 13.64 2.88
N LYS A 77 13.66 14.24 3.11
CA LYS A 77 13.87 15.69 3.01
C LYS A 77 14.11 16.18 1.58
N GLU A 78 14.67 15.32 0.73
CA GLU A 78 15.04 15.66 -0.64
C GLU A 78 13.81 15.83 -1.55
N ILE A 79 12.77 15.02 -1.32
CA ILE A 79 11.57 15.02 -2.15
C ILE A 79 10.42 15.63 -1.37
N LYS A 80 9.98 16.81 -1.80
CA LYS A 80 8.75 17.43 -1.30
C LYS A 80 7.57 16.56 -1.72
N SER A 81 6.81 16.08 -0.74
CA SER A 81 5.52 15.43 -1.01
C SER A 81 4.39 16.45 -0.92
N ILE A 82 3.52 16.42 -1.92
CA ILE A 82 2.31 17.23 -2.01
C ILE A 82 1.19 16.24 -2.30
N ILE A 83 0.11 16.30 -1.52
CA ILE A 83 -1.13 15.57 -1.81
C ILE A 83 -2.11 16.60 -2.37
N SER A 84 -2.50 16.40 -3.62
CA SER A 84 -3.43 17.29 -4.32
C SER A 84 -4.85 16.76 -4.22
N PHE A 85 -5.78 17.67 -3.99
CA PHE A 85 -7.22 17.42 -3.99
C PHE A 85 -7.86 18.32 -5.06
N PRO A 86 -7.90 17.87 -6.33
CA PRO A 86 -8.51 18.65 -7.41
C PRO A 86 -10.02 18.81 -7.18
N LYS A 87 -10.61 19.82 -7.84
CA LYS A 87 -12.07 19.88 -7.95
C LYS A 87 -12.53 18.70 -8.79
N MET A 88 -13.37 17.85 -8.20
CA MET A 88 -14.02 16.73 -8.89
C MET A 88 -15.18 17.25 -9.78
N ASN A 89 -15.58 16.46 -10.78
CA ASN A 89 -16.77 16.70 -11.58
C ASN A 89 -18.00 16.91 -10.68
N GLU A 90 -18.88 17.83 -11.07
CA GLU A 90 -20.08 18.16 -10.30
C GLU A 90 -21.13 17.03 -10.34
N ASP A 91 -21.13 16.21 -11.39
CA ASP A 91 -22.00 15.03 -11.44
C ASP A 91 -21.36 13.86 -10.67
N ILE A 92 -21.86 13.64 -9.46
CA ILE A 92 -21.44 12.55 -8.57
C ILE A 92 -21.64 11.17 -9.22
N LYS A 93 -22.55 11.03 -10.19
CA LYS A 93 -22.78 9.74 -10.88
C LYS A 93 -21.57 9.30 -11.71
N GLU A 94 -20.69 10.23 -12.05
CA GLU A 94 -19.47 9.99 -12.79
C GLU A 94 -18.29 9.63 -11.86
N TRP A 95 -18.52 9.62 -10.54
CA TRP A 95 -17.49 9.27 -9.56
C TRP A 95 -17.42 7.76 -9.37
N LYS A 96 -16.22 7.26 -9.13
CA LYS A 96 -15.95 5.88 -8.72
C LYS A 96 -14.84 5.81 -7.70
N ILE A 97 -14.88 4.80 -6.86
CA ILE A 97 -13.80 4.47 -5.95
C ILE A 97 -12.92 3.40 -6.60
N ILE A 98 -11.64 3.72 -6.76
CA ILE A 98 -10.64 2.79 -7.30
C ILE A 98 -9.84 2.22 -6.15
N VAL A 99 -9.72 0.88 -6.11
CA VAL A 99 -8.94 0.15 -5.11
C VAL A 99 -7.81 -0.59 -5.82
N LEU A 100 -6.58 -0.17 -5.58
CA LEU A 100 -5.39 -0.83 -6.10
C LEU A 100 -4.75 -1.63 -4.96
N THR A 101 -4.59 -2.94 -5.13
CA THR A 101 -3.98 -3.80 -4.12
C THR A 101 -2.83 -4.62 -4.70
N ASP A 102 -1.82 -4.87 -3.87
CA ASP A 102 -0.71 -5.76 -4.20
C ASP A 102 -0.23 -6.50 -2.95
N ALA A 103 0.36 -7.67 -3.14
CA ALA A 103 1.05 -8.40 -2.10
C ALA A 103 2.43 -8.89 -2.56
N SER A 104 3.28 -9.21 -1.60
CA SER A 104 4.56 -9.84 -1.89
C SER A 104 4.83 -10.96 -0.89
N LEU A 105 4.95 -12.18 -1.41
CA LEU A 105 5.13 -13.40 -0.62
C LEU A 105 6.58 -13.52 -0.14
N GLY A 106 6.78 -13.69 1.17
CA GLY A 106 8.10 -14.04 1.71
C GLY A 106 9.17 -12.95 1.56
N ASN A 107 8.79 -11.71 1.31
CA ASN A 107 9.71 -10.61 1.02
C ASN A 107 10.34 -9.98 2.27
N ILE A 108 9.87 -10.31 3.47
CA ILE A 108 10.37 -9.78 4.74
C ILE A 108 10.65 -10.90 5.75
N SER A 109 11.30 -10.54 6.88
CA SER A 109 11.59 -11.49 7.96
C SER A 109 12.35 -12.75 7.47
N ASN A 110 13.35 -12.58 6.60
CA ASN A 110 14.16 -13.67 6.03
C ASN A 110 13.34 -14.77 5.33
N GLY A 111 12.35 -14.39 4.50
CA GLY A 111 11.55 -15.36 3.76
C GLY A 111 10.27 -15.82 4.46
N THR A 112 10.10 -15.50 5.74
CA THR A 112 9.00 -16.03 6.57
C THR A 112 7.78 -15.12 6.62
N GLY A 113 7.92 -13.85 6.28
CA GLY A 113 6.84 -12.87 6.30
C GLY A 113 6.54 -12.33 4.91
N SER A 114 5.28 -12.00 4.70
CA SER A 114 4.78 -11.38 3.47
C SER A 114 4.25 -9.98 3.77
N THR A 115 4.22 -9.11 2.78
CA THR A 115 3.57 -7.80 2.88
C THR A 115 2.34 -7.74 1.99
N GLU A 116 1.38 -6.91 2.41
CA GLU A 116 0.21 -6.51 1.64
C GLU A 116 0.12 -4.99 1.62
N SER A 117 -0.49 -4.43 0.59
CA SER A 117 -0.75 -3.01 0.52
C SER A 117 -1.96 -2.68 -0.34
N HIS A 118 -2.57 -1.54 -0.07
CA HIS A 118 -3.62 -0.97 -0.89
C HIS A 118 -3.52 0.56 -0.97
N VAL A 119 -3.99 1.12 -2.09
CA VAL A 119 -4.25 2.55 -2.26
C VAL A 119 -5.67 2.71 -2.79
N ILE A 120 -6.42 3.65 -2.19
CA ILE A 120 -7.81 3.89 -2.53
C ILE A 120 -7.98 5.34 -2.97
N TRP A 121 -8.65 5.52 -4.09
CA TRP A 121 -8.87 6.81 -4.72
C TRP A 121 -10.36 7.03 -4.96
N MET A 122 -10.80 8.28 -4.85
CA MET A 122 -12.00 8.76 -5.55
C MET A 122 -11.55 9.30 -6.90
N VAL A 123 -12.22 8.91 -7.98
CA VAL A 123 -11.88 9.31 -9.35
C VAL A 123 -13.15 9.67 -10.12
N ASP A 124 -13.10 10.69 -10.97
CA ASP A 124 -14.17 11.00 -11.92
C ASP A 124 -13.80 10.63 -13.37
N ASN A 125 -14.76 10.80 -14.28
CA ASN A 125 -14.58 10.57 -15.71
C ASN A 125 -13.56 11.49 -16.42
N GLU A 126 -13.12 12.58 -15.78
CA GLU A 126 -12.08 13.50 -16.27
C GLU A 126 -10.69 13.20 -15.70
N SER A 127 -10.55 12.02 -15.09
CA SER A 127 -9.33 11.57 -14.42
C SER A 127 -8.95 12.42 -13.20
N ASN A 128 -9.80 13.33 -12.70
CA ASN A 128 -9.51 13.98 -11.42
C ASN A 128 -9.52 12.92 -10.33
N SER A 129 -8.51 12.92 -9.48
CA SER A 129 -8.37 11.93 -8.42
C SER A 129 -8.05 12.56 -7.08
N CYS A 130 -8.77 12.11 -6.06
CA CYS A 130 -8.51 12.41 -4.67
C CYS A 130 -8.09 11.13 -3.94
N LEU A 131 -6.91 11.16 -3.32
CA LEU A 131 -6.44 10.06 -2.48
C LEU A 131 -7.32 9.96 -1.24
N ILE A 132 -7.95 8.81 -1.03
CA ILE A 132 -8.76 8.54 0.17
C ILE A 132 -7.85 8.01 1.28
N THR A 133 -7.13 6.92 0.99
CA THR A 133 -6.25 6.27 1.96
C THR A 133 -5.25 5.36 1.28
N TRP A 134 -4.15 5.06 1.96
CA TRP A 134 -3.22 4.00 1.61
C TRP A 134 -2.79 3.28 2.87
N GLN A 135 -2.50 2.00 2.76
CA GLN A 135 -1.94 1.21 3.85
C GLN A 135 -1.00 0.16 3.29
N ALA A 136 0.06 -0.13 4.02
CA ALA A 136 0.94 -1.26 3.76
C ALA A 136 1.32 -1.90 5.09
N ASN A 137 1.24 -3.22 5.16
CA ASN A 137 1.45 -3.97 6.39
C ASN A 137 2.15 -5.31 6.12
N LYS A 138 2.72 -5.89 7.18
CA LYS A 138 3.02 -7.32 7.19
C LYS A 138 1.71 -8.10 7.29
N ILE A 139 1.52 -9.07 6.40
CA ILE A 139 0.39 -10.01 6.48
C ILE A 139 0.49 -10.77 7.80
N LYS A 140 -0.57 -10.74 8.60
CA LYS A 140 -0.59 -11.34 9.95
C LYS A 140 -0.49 -12.87 9.91
N HIS A 141 -0.99 -13.49 8.85
CA HIS A 141 -0.98 -14.93 8.66
C HIS A 141 0.23 -15.37 7.84
N VAL A 142 0.73 -16.58 8.13
CA VAL A 142 1.71 -17.24 7.26
C VAL A 142 1.00 -17.66 5.98
N VAL A 143 1.39 -17.05 4.87
CA VAL A 143 0.83 -17.33 3.54
C VAL A 143 1.72 -18.32 2.81
N ARG A 144 1.12 -19.27 2.08
CA ARG A 144 1.84 -20.36 1.39
C ARG A 144 1.89 -20.24 -0.13
N SER A 145 1.18 -19.27 -0.70
CA SER A 145 1.11 -19.06 -2.15
C SER A 145 0.88 -17.58 -2.47
N THR A 146 1.32 -17.15 -3.65
CA THR A 146 1.14 -15.75 -4.11
C THR A 146 -0.33 -15.42 -4.25
N ILE A 147 -1.13 -16.31 -4.85
CA ILE A 147 -2.58 -16.13 -5.01
C ILE A 147 -3.28 -15.90 -3.66
N ALA A 148 -2.85 -16.58 -2.59
CA ALA A 148 -3.42 -16.37 -1.26
C ALA A 148 -3.00 -15.01 -0.66
N ALA A 149 -1.77 -14.56 -0.90
CA ALA A 149 -1.31 -13.26 -0.42
C ALA A 149 -2.08 -12.13 -1.10
N GLU A 150 -2.27 -12.24 -2.41
CA GLU A 150 -3.02 -11.29 -3.23
C GLU A 150 -4.49 -11.25 -2.86
N ALA A 151 -5.13 -12.41 -2.66
CA ALA A 151 -6.54 -12.46 -2.23
C ALA A 151 -6.76 -11.84 -0.84
N LEU A 152 -5.82 -12.02 0.09
CA LEU A 152 -5.86 -11.37 1.40
C LEU A 152 -5.68 -9.86 1.29
N SER A 153 -4.72 -9.40 0.48
CA SER A 153 -4.49 -7.98 0.22
C SER A 153 -5.72 -7.31 -0.40
N LEU A 154 -6.33 -7.97 -1.39
CA LEU A 154 -7.58 -7.53 -2.01
C LEU A 154 -8.71 -7.42 -0.98
N GLN A 155 -8.93 -8.43 -0.15
CA GLN A 155 -9.92 -8.35 0.93
C GLN A 155 -9.66 -7.20 1.90
N TYR A 156 -8.40 -6.94 2.23
CA TYR A 156 -8.03 -5.86 3.12
C TYR A 156 -8.35 -4.49 2.50
N GLY A 157 -8.00 -4.31 1.23
CA GLY A 157 -8.36 -3.12 0.44
C GLY A 157 -9.87 -2.93 0.31
N LEU A 158 -10.62 -3.99 0.03
CA LEU A 158 -12.08 -3.94 -0.10
C LEU A 158 -12.78 -3.57 1.20
N LYS A 159 -12.35 -4.14 2.34
CA LYS A 159 -12.89 -3.75 3.66
C LYS A 159 -12.70 -2.26 3.92
N SER A 160 -11.53 -1.74 3.57
CA SER A 160 -11.23 -0.31 3.67
C SER A 160 -12.10 0.51 2.72
N SER A 161 -12.26 0.10 1.46
CA SER A 161 -13.05 0.84 0.48
C SER A 161 -14.55 0.87 0.82
N PHE A 162 -15.12 -0.23 1.32
CA PHE A 162 -16.51 -0.26 1.77
C PHE A 162 -16.76 0.70 2.93
N TYR A 163 -15.84 0.76 3.89
CA TYR A 163 -15.91 1.68 5.01
C TYR A 163 -15.86 3.15 4.55
N HIS A 164 -14.89 3.50 3.70
CA HIS A 164 -14.75 4.87 3.21
C HIS A 164 -15.90 5.28 2.28
N ARG A 165 -16.37 4.38 1.40
CA ARG A 165 -17.57 4.62 0.59
C ARG A 165 -18.74 4.99 1.47
N ARG A 166 -19.00 4.22 2.52
CA ARG A 166 -20.14 4.48 3.40
C ARG A 166 -20.06 5.86 4.06
N ILE A 167 -18.89 6.25 4.54
CA ILE A 167 -18.66 7.58 5.12
C ILE A 167 -18.91 8.69 4.09
N ILE A 168 -18.37 8.53 2.88
CA ILE A 168 -18.49 9.54 1.82
C ILE A 168 -19.95 9.67 1.38
N GLU A 169 -20.65 8.55 1.18
CA GLU A 169 -22.08 8.54 0.86
C GLU A 169 -22.90 9.23 1.95
N ASP A 170 -22.62 8.96 3.23
CA ASP A 170 -23.33 9.58 4.35
C ASP A 170 -23.08 11.10 4.42
N ILE A 171 -21.84 11.55 4.20
CA ILE A 171 -21.48 12.98 4.15
C ILE A 171 -22.20 13.69 3.01
N LEU A 172 -22.33 13.03 1.85
CA LEU A 172 -22.95 13.59 0.65
C LEU A 172 -24.49 13.40 0.62
N GLY A 173 -25.07 12.72 1.62
CA GLY A 173 -26.50 12.41 1.65
C GLY A 173 -26.94 11.42 0.55
N LEU A 174 -26.02 10.59 0.07
CA LEU A 174 -26.28 9.57 -0.94
C LEU A 174 -26.86 8.30 -0.33
N LYS A 175 -27.55 7.51 -1.15
CA LYS A 175 -27.99 6.18 -0.73
C LYS A 175 -26.79 5.24 -0.62
N HIS A 176 -26.95 4.17 0.15
CA HIS A 176 -25.92 3.14 0.24
C HIS A 176 -25.62 2.52 -1.12
N GLN A 177 -24.34 2.31 -1.44
CA GLN A 177 -23.87 1.71 -2.69
C GLN A 177 -24.23 2.54 -3.93
N THR A 178 -24.25 3.86 -3.79
CA THR A 178 -24.40 4.80 -4.91
C THR A 178 -23.09 4.95 -5.67
N ILE A 179 -21.95 5.03 -4.97
CA ILE A 179 -20.64 5.22 -5.61
C ILE A 179 -20.06 3.83 -5.95
N PRO A 180 -19.79 3.53 -7.23
CA PRO A 180 -19.23 2.25 -7.63
C PRO A 180 -17.81 2.07 -7.10
N ILE A 181 -17.45 0.81 -6.78
CA ILE A 181 -16.10 0.41 -6.40
C ILE A 181 -15.55 -0.52 -7.46
N VAL A 182 -14.37 -0.19 -7.99
CA VAL A 182 -13.61 -1.04 -8.91
C VAL A 182 -12.27 -1.37 -8.31
N ALA A 183 -11.93 -2.65 -8.23
CA ALA A 183 -10.64 -3.11 -7.73
C ALA A 183 -9.71 -3.52 -8.87
N TYR A 184 -8.44 -3.13 -8.79
CA TYR A 184 -7.39 -3.48 -9.74
C TYR A 184 -6.30 -4.31 -9.07
N ILE A 185 -6.00 -5.47 -9.65
CA ILE A 185 -5.01 -6.42 -9.15
C ILE A 185 -4.08 -6.89 -10.26
N ASP A 186 -2.81 -7.14 -9.94
CA ASP A 186 -1.83 -7.60 -10.93
C ASP A 186 -1.75 -9.13 -11.07
N ASN A 187 -2.53 -9.86 -10.27
CA ASN A 187 -2.58 -11.31 -10.26
C ASN A 187 -3.82 -11.87 -11.00
N LYS A 188 -3.60 -12.38 -12.22
CA LYS A 188 -4.66 -12.99 -13.04
C LYS A 188 -5.33 -14.19 -12.36
N SER A 189 -4.58 -14.98 -11.59
CA SER A 189 -5.13 -16.17 -10.95
C SER A 189 -6.18 -15.83 -9.87
N VAL A 190 -6.04 -14.69 -9.18
CA VAL A 190 -7.10 -14.20 -8.27
C VAL A 190 -8.33 -13.77 -9.06
N VAL A 191 -8.17 -13.00 -10.13
CA VAL A 191 -9.30 -12.59 -11.00
C VAL A 191 -10.05 -13.83 -11.50
N GLU A 192 -9.33 -14.76 -12.11
CA GLU A 192 -9.90 -16.01 -12.62
C GLU A 192 -10.59 -16.82 -11.52
N ALA A 193 -9.99 -16.93 -10.33
CA ALA A 193 -10.58 -17.66 -9.21
C ALA A 193 -11.89 -17.03 -8.71
N VAL A 194 -12.00 -15.69 -8.71
CA VAL A 194 -13.22 -14.99 -8.27
C VAL A 194 -14.37 -15.18 -9.25
N TYR A 195 -14.12 -15.15 -10.55
CA TYR A 195 -15.16 -15.33 -11.58
C TYR A 195 -15.44 -16.80 -11.93
N SER A 196 -14.58 -17.72 -11.51
CA SER A 196 -14.72 -19.15 -11.79
C SER A 196 -15.75 -19.83 -10.89
N THR A 197 -16.46 -20.81 -11.44
CA THR A 197 -17.31 -21.73 -10.67
C THR A 197 -16.52 -22.90 -10.07
N LYS A 198 -15.26 -23.07 -10.45
CA LYS A 198 -14.36 -24.11 -9.92
C LYS A 198 -13.79 -23.67 -8.58
N LEU A 199 -13.85 -24.55 -7.59
CA LEU A 199 -13.24 -24.33 -6.29
C LEU A 199 -11.71 -24.37 -6.39
N VAL A 200 -11.05 -23.39 -5.79
CA VAL A 200 -9.59 -23.38 -5.61
C VAL A 200 -9.18 -24.55 -4.70
N ASP A 201 -8.08 -25.25 -4.93
CA ASP A 201 -7.73 -26.42 -4.10
C ASP A 201 -7.45 -26.09 -2.62
N ASP A 202 -6.81 -24.95 -2.35
CA ASP A 202 -6.54 -24.49 -0.99
C ASP A 202 -7.84 -24.12 -0.26
N LYS A 203 -8.18 -24.90 0.78
CA LYS A 203 -9.42 -24.77 1.54
C LYS A 203 -9.56 -23.42 2.26
N ARG A 204 -8.47 -22.77 2.67
CA ARG A 204 -8.54 -21.44 3.31
C ARG A 204 -8.79 -20.38 2.27
N LEU A 205 -8.02 -20.42 1.18
CA LEU A 205 -8.20 -19.50 0.05
C LEU A 205 -9.61 -19.58 -0.54
N ARG A 206 -10.27 -20.75 -0.53
CA ARG A 206 -11.69 -20.86 -0.92
C ARG A 206 -12.59 -19.90 -0.14
N ILE A 207 -12.38 -19.75 1.17
CA ILE A 207 -13.18 -18.86 2.02
C ILE A 207 -12.94 -17.42 1.59
N ASP A 208 -11.67 -17.08 1.35
CA ASP A 208 -11.26 -15.75 0.97
C ASP A 208 -11.83 -15.33 -0.40
N ILE A 209 -11.74 -16.21 -1.40
CA ILE A 209 -12.30 -15.99 -2.73
C ILE A 209 -13.84 -15.94 -2.68
N ALA A 210 -14.49 -16.81 -1.89
CA ALA A 210 -15.95 -16.80 -1.76
C ALA A 210 -16.46 -15.50 -1.13
N ALA A 211 -15.73 -14.92 -0.17
CA ALA A 211 -16.07 -13.62 0.40
C ALA A 211 -16.03 -12.50 -0.65
N ILE A 212 -14.98 -12.48 -1.49
CA ILE A 212 -14.84 -11.50 -2.59
C ILE A 212 -15.96 -11.70 -3.63
N ALA A 213 -16.21 -12.94 -4.05
CA ALA A 213 -17.27 -13.26 -5.02
C ALA A 213 -18.66 -12.88 -4.49
N LYS A 214 -18.90 -13.02 -3.18
CA LYS A 214 -20.14 -12.55 -2.55
C LYS A 214 -20.29 -11.03 -2.62
N SER A 215 -19.22 -10.26 -2.43
CA SER A 215 -19.27 -8.80 -2.58
C SER A 215 -19.61 -8.37 -4.01
N LEU A 216 -19.12 -9.09 -5.03
CA LEU A 216 -19.55 -8.88 -6.42
C LEU A 216 -21.04 -9.23 -6.61
N ALA A 217 -21.47 -10.40 -6.14
CA ALA A 217 -22.86 -10.85 -6.31
C ALA A 217 -23.88 -9.94 -5.61
N SER A 218 -23.50 -9.33 -4.49
CA SER A 218 -24.33 -8.38 -3.73
C SER A 218 -24.25 -6.94 -4.24
N LYS A 219 -23.44 -6.66 -5.27
CA LYS A 219 -23.15 -5.30 -5.77
C LYS A 219 -22.51 -4.37 -4.75
N GLU A 220 -21.92 -4.91 -3.69
CA GLU A 220 -21.04 -4.14 -2.83
C GLU A 220 -19.74 -3.76 -3.56
N LEU A 221 -19.28 -4.62 -4.46
CA LEU A 221 -18.17 -4.42 -5.36
C LEU A 221 -18.69 -4.49 -6.80
N ASP A 222 -18.37 -3.52 -7.64
CA ASP A 222 -18.90 -3.45 -9.01
C ASP A 222 -18.05 -4.27 -9.97
N ASN A 223 -16.72 -4.19 -9.87
CA ASN A 223 -15.83 -4.95 -10.74
C ASN A 223 -14.47 -5.25 -10.11
N ILE A 224 -13.81 -6.32 -10.60
CA ILE A 224 -12.41 -6.63 -10.36
C ILE A 224 -11.72 -6.76 -11.70
N GLU A 225 -10.71 -5.93 -11.92
CA GLU A 225 -9.97 -5.86 -13.17
C GLU A 225 -8.51 -6.25 -12.96
N TRP A 226 -7.96 -6.93 -13.96
CA TRP A 226 -6.53 -7.17 -13.98
C TRP A 226 -5.82 -5.92 -14.51
N CYS A 227 -4.73 -5.50 -13.84
CA CYS A 227 -3.84 -4.48 -14.36
C CYS A 227 -2.40 -5.01 -14.51
N PRO A 228 -1.63 -4.49 -15.47
CA PRO A 228 -0.18 -4.76 -15.53
C PRO A 228 0.54 -4.33 -14.23
N GLY A 229 1.56 -5.09 -13.82
CA GLY A 229 2.29 -4.81 -12.59
C GLY A 229 3.09 -3.49 -12.63
N ASP A 230 3.51 -3.03 -13.81
CA ASP A 230 4.15 -1.73 -13.97
C ASP A 230 3.18 -0.55 -13.74
N LYS A 231 1.88 -0.77 -13.95
CA LYS A 231 0.80 0.21 -13.68
C LYS A 231 0.21 0.11 -12.27
N GLN A 232 0.49 -0.97 -11.56
CA GLN A 232 -0.03 -1.22 -10.23
C GLN A 232 0.59 -0.24 -9.21
N LEU A 233 -0.13 0.82 -8.88
CA LEU A 233 0.34 1.88 -7.99
C LEU A 233 0.69 1.39 -6.57
N ALA A 234 0.12 0.25 -6.14
CA ALA A 234 0.42 -0.35 -4.84
C ALA A 234 1.79 -1.07 -4.80
N ASN A 235 2.39 -1.42 -5.95
CA ASN A 235 3.60 -2.25 -6.01
C ASN A 235 4.81 -1.64 -5.27
N CYS A 236 4.98 -0.32 -5.31
CA CYS A 236 6.08 0.33 -4.63
C CYS A 236 6.02 0.23 -3.10
N MET A 237 4.86 -0.15 -2.53
CA MET A 237 4.66 -0.29 -1.09
C MET A 237 4.94 -1.70 -0.55
N THR A 238 5.22 -2.68 -1.40
CA THR A 238 5.53 -4.07 -1.01
C THR A 238 6.89 -4.57 -1.52
N LYS A 239 7.53 -3.87 -2.46
CA LYS A 239 8.73 -4.36 -3.16
C LYS A 239 9.87 -3.35 -3.09
N PHE A 240 11.11 -3.84 -3.00
CA PHE A 240 12.32 -2.98 -3.09
C PHE A 240 12.62 -2.66 -4.55
N VAL A 241 13.14 -1.45 -4.80
CA VAL A 241 13.63 -1.02 -6.13
C VAL A 241 12.53 -0.93 -7.20
N VAL A 242 11.26 -0.84 -6.80
CA VAL A 242 10.17 -0.49 -7.70
C VAL A 242 10.04 1.02 -7.77
N SER A 243 9.82 1.54 -8.98
CA SER A 243 9.58 2.97 -9.19
C SER A 243 8.30 3.39 -8.46
N SER A 244 8.41 4.40 -7.60
CA SER A 244 7.25 5.05 -6.98
C SER A 244 6.77 6.27 -7.77
N TYR A 245 7.34 6.52 -8.95
CA TYR A 245 7.10 7.73 -9.73
C TYR A 245 5.62 7.88 -10.11
N GLU A 246 4.98 6.84 -10.65
CA GLU A 246 3.56 6.94 -11.05
C GLU A 246 2.65 7.20 -9.85
N LEU A 247 2.87 6.51 -8.72
CA LEU A 247 2.11 6.75 -7.48
C LEU A 247 2.27 8.22 -7.03
N LEU A 248 3.51 8.70 -6.91
CA LEU A 248 3.76 10.08 -6.49
C LEU A 248 3.23 11.10 -7.49
N GLN A 249 3.29 10.82 -8.80
CA GLN A 249 2.74 11.68 -9.83
C GLN A 249 1.23 11.81 -9.67
N VAL A 250 0.49 10.72 -9.50
CA VAL A 250 -0.97 10.77 -9.29
C VAL A 250 -1.30 11.53 -8.01
N ILE A 251 -0.58 11.28 -6.91
CA ILE A 251 -0.78 11.99 -5.63
C ILE A 251 -0.55 13.50 -5.78
N GLN A 252 0.52 13.89 -6.47
CA GLN A 252 0.92 15.30 -6.58
C GLN A 252 0.12 16.07 -7.61
N THR A 253 -0.33 15.43 -8.69
CA THR A 253 -1.11 16.09 -9.75
C THR A 253 -2.62 16.03 -9.50
N GLY A 254 -3.08 15.06 -8.69
CA GLY A 254 -4.50 14.76 -8.57
C GLY A 254 -5.10 14.24 -9.89
N LYS A 255 -4.28 13.60 -10.74
CA LYS A 255 -4.72 13.05 -12.03
C LYS A 255 -4.43 11.56 -12.09
N MET A 256 -5.49 10.75 -12.19
CA MET A 256 -5.40 9.30 -12.33
C MET A 256 -4.83 8.91 -13.69
N LEU A 257 -4.16 7.76 -13.75
CA LEU A 257 -3.71 7.19 -15.02
C LEU A 257 -4.93 6.79 -15.87
N LYS A 258 -4.87 7.04 -17.18
CA LYS A 258 -5.96 6.74 -18.12
C LYS A 258 -6.35 5.26 -18.14
N ASP A 259 -5.43 4.38 -17.76
CA ASP A 259 -5.68 2.94 -17.64
C ASP A 259 -6.75 2.59 -16.59
N PHE A 260 -7.07 3.52 -15.68
CA PHE A 260 -7.99 3.31 -14.56
C PHE A 260 -9.25 4.19 -14.62
N VAL A 261 -9.41 5.05 -15.64
CA VAL A 261 -10.50 6.05 -15.74
C VAL A 261 -11.60 5.56 -16.64
#